data_AF-A0A0N0E535-F1
#
_entry.id   AF-A0A0N0E535-F1
#
_cell.length_a   1.000
_cell.length_b   1.000
_cell.length_c   1.000
_cell.angle_alpha   90.00
_cell.angle_beta   90.00
_cell.angle_gamma   90.00
#
_symmetry.space_group_name_H-M   'P 1'
#
loop_
_entity.id
_entity.type
_entity.pdbx_description
1 polymer ?
#
loop_
_entity_poly.entity_id
_entity_poly.type
_entity_poly.pdbx_seq_one_letter_code
_entity_poly.pdbx_strand_id
1 'polypeptide(L)'
;MNRRIPAALCLLTVGLFTAHGASAEGMEERLRTQLRSTTQQLQALQSEQAQASAARIAAENQARAAQDQIRQLTAELARAKGLSEQLAGQQQALQNQAQAFSVAANEQLGKYKKAYDDLLVMAKAKEAERARLQGQLTERDTQVQQCSAKNQQMYGIAKDILAAYEKIDVAEVMKIRQPFAGSARVKFEEMAQAFGDDLYKNQFDATHASLNP
;
A
#
# COMPACT_ATOMS: atom_id res chain seq x y z
N MET A 1 20.68 -46.87 -49.58
CA MET A 1 21.87 -46.73 -50.44
C MET A 1 22.88 -47.81 -50.07
N ASN A 2 23.13 -48.71 -51.03
CA ASN A 2 24.32 -49.53 -51.27
C ASN A 2 24.97 -50.36 -50.15
N ARG A 3 24.61 -51.65 -50.16
CA ARG A 3 25.50 -52.80 -49.86
C ARG A 3 26.70 -52.81 -50.82
N ARG A 4 27.89 -53.09 -50.31
CA ARG A 4 29.04 -53.58 -51.09
C ARG A 4 29.82 -54.61 -50.25
N ILE A 5 29.84 -55.85 -50.71
CA ILE A 5 30.85 -56.86 -50.35
C ILE A 5 31.34 -57.42 -51.71
N PRO A 6 32.62 -57.28 -52.07
CA PRO A 6 33.17 -57.96 -53.22
C PRO A 6 33.75 -59.33 -52.85
N ALA A 7 33.54 -60.26 -53.76
CA ALA A 7 34.06 -61.61 -53.79
C ALA A 7 35.58 -61.66 -53.97
N ALA A 8 36.22 -62.72 -53.46
CA ALA A 8 37.48 -63.21 -54.00
C ALA A 8 37.75 -64.67 -53.62
N LEU A 9 38.28 -65.39 -54.61
CA LEU A 9 39.14 -66.58 -54.54
C LEU A 9 38.49 -67.95 -54.21
N CYS A 10 38.50 -68.86 -55.19
CA CYS A 10 39.66 -69.74 -55.39
C CYS A 10 39.55 -70.57 -56.68
N LEU A 11 40.71 -70.68 -57.36
CA LEU A 11 41.03 -71.58 -58.47
C LEU A 11 40.91 -73.05 -58.06
N LEU A 12 40.54 -73.94 -58.99
CA LEU A 12 41.21 -75.25 -59.12
C LEU A 12 41.01 -75.89 -60.52
N THR A 13 42.12 -75.97 -61.24
CA THR A 13 42.66 -77.06 -62.08
C THR A 13 41.74 -77.99 -62.91
N VAL A 14 42.07 -78.02 -64.19
CA VAL A 14 41.74 -79.00 -65.24
C VAL A 14 42.38 -80.37 -64.97
N GLY A 15 41.62 -81.43 -65.21
CA GLY A 15 42.09 -82.82 -65.36
C GLY A 15 41.01 -83.64 -66.07
N LEU A 16 41.35 -84.22 -67.21
CA LEU A 16 40.45 -84.57 -68.31
C LEU A 16 40.38 -86.09 -68.50
N PHE A 17 39.15 -86.63 -68.70
CA PHE A 17 38.75 -87.88 -69.42
C PHE A 17 39.36 -89.24 -68.97
N THR A 18 38.64 -90.36 -68.79
CA THR A 18 37.58 -90.97 -69.62
C THR A 18 36.83 -92.10 -68.88
N ALA A 19 35.66 -92.44 -69.44
CA ALA A 19 34.94 -93.74 -69.44
C ALA A 19 34.28 -94.22 -68.12
N HIS A 20 32.99 -93.92 -67.90
CA HIS A 20 31.81 -94.72 -68.32
C HIS A 20 31.85 -96.20 -67.91
N GLY A 21 31.26 -96.47 -66.73
CA GLY A 21 30.80 -97.79 -66.30
C GLY A 21 29.88 -97.63 -65.09
N ALA A 22 28.70 -98.26 -65.14
CA ALA A 22 27.69 -98.36 -64.08
C ALA A 22 26.80 -97.13 -63.81
N SER A 23 26.09 -96.67 -64.83
CA SER A 23 24.89 -95.84 -64.69
C SER A 23 23.70 -96.70 -64.24
N ALA A 24 23.43 -96.81 -62.94
CA ALA A 24 22.09 -97.05 -62.35
C ALA A 24 22.07 -96.90 -60.81
N GLU A 25 23.02 -97.49 -60.06
CA GLU A 25 22.94 -97.57 -58.58
C GLU A 25 23.44 -96.32 -57.81
N GLY A 26 24.40 -95.56 -58.36
CA GLY A 26 24.93 -94.35 -57.69
C GLY A 26 24.07 -93.09 -57.84
N MET A 27 23.14 -93.08 -58.82
CA MET A 27 22.22 -91.96 -59.04
C MET A 27 21.05 -92.00 -58.04
N GLU A 28 20.55 -93.19 -57.71
CA GLU A 28 19.45 -93.36 -56.75
C GLU A 28 19.87 -92.97 -55.32
N GLU A 29 21.07 -93.36 -54.89
CA GLU A 29 21.58 -93.03 -53.55
C GLU A 29 21.86 -91.53 -53.40
N ARG A 30 22.38 -90.87 -54.45
CA ARG A 30 22.51 -89.41 -54.49
C ARG A 30 21.16 -88.72 -54.48
N LEU A 31 20.17 -89.23 -55.22
CA LEU A 31 18.80 -88.71 -55.21
C LEU A 31 18.18 -88.82 -53.82
N ARG A 32 18.33 -89.95 -53.12
CA ARG A 32 17.86 -90.11 -51.73
C ARG A 32 18.54 -89.16 -50.77
N THR A 33 19.85 -88.99 -50.89
CA THR A 33 20.62 -88.08 -50.02
C THR A 33 20.23 -86.62 -50.28
N GLN A 34 20.01 -86.26 -51.54
CA GLN A 34 19.52 -84.95 -51.95
C GLN A 34 18.08 -84.71 -51.49
N LEU A 35 17.23 -85.73 -51.48
CA LEU A 35 15.85 -85.66 -50.98
C LEU A 35 15.80 -85.50 -49.45
N ARG A 36 16.68 -86.19 -48.71
CA ARG A 36 16.83 -85.98 -47.25
C ARG A 36 17.37 -84.59 -46.93
N SER A 37 18.38 -84.13 -47.66
CA SER A 37 18.96 -82.79 -47.51
C SER A 37 17.93 -81.68 -47.80
N THR A 38 17.15 -81.82 -48.89
CA THR A 38 16.07 -80.87 -49.23
C THR A 38 14.93 -80.91 -48.21
N THR A 39 14.61 -82.08 -47.65
CA THR A 39 13.62 -82.20 -46.57
C THR A 39 14.11 -81.52 -45.28
N GLN A 40 15.38 -81.69 -44.91
CA GLN A 40 15.98 -81.00 -43.76
C GLN A 40 16.04 -79.48 -43.97
N GLN A 41 16.36 -79.02 -45.19
CA GLN A 41 16.32 -77.60 -45.55
C GLN A 41 14.90 -77.03 -45.48
N LEU A 42 13.89 -77.76 -45.96
CA LEU A 42 12.49 -77.34 -45.85
C LEU A 42 12.05 -77.22 -44.38
N GLN A 43 12.42 -78.20 -43.55
CA GLN A 43 12.09 -78.16 -42.12
C GLN A 43 12.80 -77.01 -41.39
N ALA A 44 14.06 -76.72 -41.73
CA ALA A 44 14.81 -75.59 -41.21
C ALA A 44 14.19 -74.24 -41.65
N LEU A 45 13.86 -74.09 -42.93
CA LEU A 45 13.19 -72.90 -43.47
C LEU A 45 11.80 -72.69 -42.87
N GLN A 46 11.04 -73.77 -42.63
CA GLN A 46 9.74 -73.69 -41.99
C GLN A 46 9.84 -73.23 -40.52
N SER A 47 10.84 -73.73 -39.79
CA SER A 47 11.15 -73.27 -38.43
C SER A 47 11.60 -71.80 -38.41
N GLU A 48 12.44 -71.40 -39.36
CA GLU A 48 12.92 -70.02 -39.49
C GLU A 48 11.76 -69.07 -39.85
N GLN A 49 10.86 -69.48 -40.74
CA GLN A 49 9.64 -68.73 -41.06
C GLN A 49 8.74 -68.57 -39.82
N ALA A 50 8.57 -69.64 -39.04
CA ALA A 50 7.80 -69.59 -37.79
C ALA A 50 8.44 -68.63 -36.79
N GLN A 51 9.76 -68.69 -36.57
CA GLN A 51 10.48 -67.77 -35.70
C GLN A 51 10.42 -66.32 -36.19
N ALA A 52 10.60 -66.07 -37.48
CA ALA A 52 10.51 -64.74 -38.07
C ALA A 52 9.09 -64.16 -37.94
N SER A 53 8.05 -64.98 -38.11
CA SER A 53 6.65 -64.57 -37.90
C SER A 53 6.37 -64.23 -36.44
N ALA A 54 6.86 -65.04 -35.50
CA ALA A 54 6.74 -64.77 -34.06
C ALA A 54 7.49 -63.49 -33.66
N ALA A 55 8.70 -63.27 -34.18
CA ALA A 55 9.47 -62.05 -33.97
C ALA A 55 8.77 -60.81 -34.54
N ARG A 56 8.15 -60.91 -35.72
CA ARG A 56 7.33 -59.83 -36.30
C ARG A 56 6.15 -59.48 -35.41
N ILE A 57 5.39 -60.46 -34.95
CA ILE A 57 4.24 -60.24 -34.07
C ILE A 57 4.69 -59.60 -32.74
N ALA A 58 5.80 -60.07 -32.17
CA ALA A 58 6.37 -59.48 -30.96
C ALA A 58 6.79 -58.01 -31.18
N ALA A 59 7.45 -57.70 -32.30
CA ALA A 59 7.83 -56.34 -32.65
C ALA A 59 6.62 -55.43 -32.92
N GLU A 60 5.59 -55.93 -33.61
CA GLU A 60 4.33 -55.21 -33.84
C GLU A 60 3.60 -54.92 -32.53
N ASN A 61 3.56 -55.89 -31.61
CA ASN A 61 2.97 -55.70 -30.28
C ASN A 61 3.74 -54.66 -29.44
N GLN A 62 5.08 -54.70 -29.48
CA GLN A 62 5.92 -53.69 -28.82
C GLN A 62 5.73 -52.29 -29.43
N ALA A 63 5.63 -52.19 -30.77
CA ALA A 63 5.39 -50.93 -31.45
C ALA A 63 4.03 -50.34 -31.08
N ARG A 64 2.97 -51.18 -31.02
CA ARG A 64 1.64 -50.77 -30.54
C ARG A 64 1.68 -50.30 -29.09
N ALA A 65 2.31 -51.05 -28.20
CA ALA A 65 2.44 -50.68 -26.79
C ALA A 65 3.20 -49.36 -26.60
N ALA A 66 4.29 -49.14 -27.34
CA ALA A 66 5.03 -47.89 -27.33
C ALA A 66 4.20 -46.73 -27.88
N GLN A 67 3.41 -46.95 -28.94
CA GLN A 67 2.53 -45.94 -29.52
C GLN A 67 1.42 -45.54 -28.54
N ASP A 68 0.87 -46.49 -27.79
CA ASP A 68 -0.12 -46.23 -26.76
C ASP A 68 0.48 -45.47 -25.57
N GLN A 69 1.69 -45.81 -25.14
CA GLN A 69 2.43 -45.05 -24.12
C GLN A 69 2.71 -43.61 -24.56
N ILE A 70 3.15 -43.40 -25.81
CA ILE A 70 3.37 -42.04 -26.35
C ILE A 70 2.07 -41.24 -26.32
N ARG A 71 0.93 -41.85 -26.70
CA ARG A 71 -0.38 -41.19 -26.65
C ARG A 71 -0.78 -40.80 -25.23
N GLN A 72 -0.60 -41.71 -24.27
CA GLN A 72 -0.89 -41.47 -22.85
C GLN A 72 -0.02 -40.34 -22.29
N LEU A 73 1.29 -40.41 -22.48
CA LEU A 73 2.23 -39.38 -22.01
C LEU A 73 1.97 -38.02 -22.67
N THR A 74 1.61 -38.00 -23.95
CA THR A 74 1.24 -36.75 -24.64
C THR A 74 -0.03 -36.14 -24.04
N ALA A 75 -1.03 -36.97 -23.73
CA ALA A 75 -2.26 -36.51 -23.09
C ALA A 75 -2.03 -36.02 -21.64
N GLU A 76 -1.14 -36.65 -20.89
CA GLU A 76 -0.73 -36.19 -19.55
C GLU A 76 0.05 -34.88 -19.61
N LEU A 77 0.97 -34.74 -20.55
CA LEU A 77 1.74 -33.51 -20.75
C LEU A 77 0.82 -32.34 -21.14
N ALA A 78 -0.16 -32.58 -22.01
CA ALA A 78 -1.18 -31.60 -22.35
C ALA A 78 -2.01 -31.17 -21.12
N ARG A 79 -2.43 -32.14 -20.28
CA ARG A 79 -3.14 -31.85 -19.02
C ARG A 79 -2.27 -31.07 -18.04
N ALA A 80 -1.01 -31.46 -17.86
CA ALA A 80 -0.08 -30.78 -16.96
C ALA A 80 0.21 -29.34 -17.41
N LYS A 81 0.35 -29.11 -18.72
CA LYS A 81 0.49 -27.75 -19.29
C LYS A 81 -0.75 -26.90 -19.02
N GLY A 82 -1.95 -27.43 -19.27
CA GLY A 82 -3.20 -26.71 -19.00
C GLY A 82 -3.36 -26.35 -17.52
N LEU A 83 -3.01 -27.25 -16.60
CA LEU A 83 -3.01 -26.97 -15.16
C LEU A 83 -1.98 -25.90 -14.79
N SER A 84 -0.77 -25.96 -15.36
CA SER A 84 0.28 -24.96 -15.13
C SER A 84 -0.15 -23.56 -15.58
N GLU A 85 -0.74 -23.45 -16.77
CA GLU A 85 -1.28 -22.19 -17.30
C GLU A 85 -2.43 -21.65 -16.42
N GLN A 86 -3.33 -22.52 -15.97
CA GLN A 86 -4.41 -22.14 -15.07
C GLN A 86 -3.87 -21.66 -13.71
N LEU A 87 -2.84 -22.31 -13.17
CA LEU A 87 -2.23 -21.93 -11.90
C LEU A 87 -1.48 -20.60 -12.03
N ALA A 88 -0.76 -20.39 -13.13
CA ALA A 88 -0.11 -19.12 -13.44
C ALA A 88 -1.12 -17.98 -13.57
N GLY A 89 -2.25 -18.22 -14.25
CA GLY A 89 -3.35 -17.26 -14.36
C GLY A 89 -3.97 -16.92 -12.99
N GLN A 90 -4.21 -17.92 -12.14
CA GLN A 90 -4.70 -17.69 -10.77
C GLN A 90 -3.70 -16.92 -9.92
N GLN A 91 -2.41 -17.24 -9.99
CA GLN A 91 -1.37 -16.55 -9.25
C GLN A 91 -1.27 -15.08 -9.67
N GLN A 92 -1.33 -14.79 -10.97
CA GLN A 92 -1.32 -13.43 -11.47
C GLN A 92 -2.59 -12.65 -11.07
N ALA A 93 -3.76 -13.28 -11.11
CA ALA A 93 -5.00 -12.68 -10.64
C ALA A 93 -4.93 -12.35 -9.13
N LEU A 94 -4.40 -13.26 -8.31
CA LEU A 94 -4.22 -13.04 -6.87
C LEU A 94 -3.23 -11.90 -6.59
N GLN A 95 -2.11 -11.84 -7.31
CA GLN A 95 -1.14 -10.75 -7.19
C GLN A 95 -1.77 -9.40 -7.57
N ASN A 96 -2.53 -9.35 -8.66
CA ASN A 96 -3.25 -8.14 -9.08
C ASN A 96 -4.27 -7.70 -8.03
N GLN A 97 -5.01 -8.66 -7.44
CA GLN A 97 -5.98 -8.38 -6.38
C GLN A 97 -5.29 -7.88 -5.10
N ALA A 98 -4.19 -8.51 -4.68
CA ALA A 98 -3.41 -8.09 -3.53
C ALA A 98 -2.83 -6.68 -3.73
N GLN A 99 -2.34 -6.38 -4.93
CA GLN A 99 -1.83 -5.06 -5.27
C GLN A 99 -2.95 -4.01 -5.27
N ALA A 100 -4.10 -4.31 -5.87
CA ALA A 100 -5.26 -3.42 -5.87
C ALA A 100 -5.76 -3.15 -4.43
N PHE A 101 -5.82 -4.18 -3.59
CA PHE A 101 -6.18 -4.04 -2.18
C PHE A 101 -5.18 -3.17 -1.41
N SER A 102 -3.88 -3.37 -1.62
CA SER A 102 -2.83 -2.56 -1.01
C SER A 102 -2.94 -1.08 -1.41
N VAL A 103 -3.16 -0.79 -2.70
CA VAL A 103 -3.34 0.58 -3.20
C VAL A 103 -4.59 1.21 -2.57
N ALA A 104 -5.72 0.51 -2.57
CA ALA A 104 -6.97 1.01 -1.99
C ALA A 104 -6.83 1.25 -0.47
N ALA A 105 -6.19 0.33 0.25
CA ALA A 105 -5.93 0.48 1.68
C ALA A 105 -5.05 1.70 1.98
N ASN A 106 -3.97 1.90 1.21
CA ASN A 106 -3.10 3.07 1.35
C ASN A 106 -3.84 4.38 1.05
N GLU A 107 -4.71 4.40 0.04
CA GLU A 107 -5.53 5.57 -0.27
C GLU A 107 -6.48 5.91 0.90
N GLN A 108 -7.14 4.91 1.48
CA GLN A 108 -8.00 5.12 2.65
C GLN A 108 -7.22 5.60 3.86
N LEU A 109 -6.07 5.00 4.16
CA LEU A 109 -5.18 5.46 5.23
C LEU A 109 -4.73 6.91 5.00
N GLY A 110 -4.45 7.30 3.76
CA GLY A 110 -4.13 8.68 3.39
C GLY A 110 -5.28 9.64 3.68
N LYS A 111 -6.52 9.25 3.32
CA LYS A 111 -7.73 10.05 3.61
C LYS A 111 -7.95 10.24 5.11
N TYR A 112 -7.82 9.17 5.92
CA TYR A 112 -7.97 9.25 7.37
C TYR A 112 -6.88 10.11 8.02
N LYS A 113 -5.61 9.98 7.59
CA LYS A 113 -4.52 10.82 8.08
C LYS A 113 -4.79 12.30 7.80
N LYS A 114 -5.17 12.63 6.56
CA LYS A 114 -5.50 14.00 6.18
C LYS A 114 -6.67 14.56 7.00
N ALA A 115 -7.75 13.79 7.14
CA ALA A 115 -8.91 14.21 7.93
C ALA A 115 -8.55 14.43 9.40
N TYR A 116 -7.67 13.58 9.96
CA TYR A 116 -7.16 13.73 11.32
C TYR A 116 -6.30 14.99 11.47
N ASP A 117 -5.38 15.24 10.54
CA ASP A 117 -4.53 16.44 10.53
C ASP A 117 -5.36 17.72 10.40
N ASP A 118 -6.36 17.73 9.51
CA ASP A 118 -7.29 18.85 9.34
C ASP A 118 -8.09 19.11 10.63
N LEU A 119 -8.57 18.05 11.29
CA LEU A 119 -9.27 18.17 12.57
C LEU A 119 -8.35 18.67 13.69
N LEU A 120 -7.10 18.22 13.72
CA LEU A 120 -6.11 18.67 14.70
C LEU A 120 -5.78 20.15 14.53
N VAL A 121 -5.63 20.62 13.30
CA VAL A 121 -5.44 22.05 12.99
C VAL A 121 -6.66 22.85 13.43
N MET A 122 -7.87 22.38 13.11
CA MET A 122 -9.11 23.05 13.53
C MET A 122 -9.24 23.13 15.04
N ALA A 123 -8.93 22.04 15.76
CA ALA A 123 -8.98 21.99 17.22
C ALA A 123 -7.99 22.99 17.84
N LYS A 124 -6.75 23.05 17.35
CA LYS A 124 -5.75 24.02 17.82
C LYS A 124 -6.17 25.46 17.52
N ALA A 125 -6.74 25.73 16.35
CA ALA A 125 -7.24 27.05 16.00
C ALA A 125 -8.41 27.48 16.91
N LYS A 126 -9.33 26.57 17.20
CA LYS A 126 -10.45 26.82 18.13
C LYS A 126 -9.96 27.06 19.55
N GLU A 127 -8.97 26.32 20.01
CA GLU A 127 -8.40 26.51 21.35
C GLU A 127 -7.64 27.84 21.47
N ALA A 128 -6.89 28.23 20.44
CA ALA A 128 -6.24 29.54 20.40
C ALA A 128 -7.27 30.69 20.41
N GLU A 129 -8.36 30.55 19.65
CA GLU A 129 -9.45 31.53 19.63
C GLU A 129 -10.18 31.60 20.98
N ARG A 130 -10.42 30.45 21.62
CA ARG A 130 -10.99 30.39 22.97
C ARG A 130 -10.10 31.11 23.98
N ALA A 131 -8.79 30.87 23.96
CA ALA A 131 -7.84 31.54 24.83
C ALA A 131 -7.81 33.06 24.58
N ARG A 132 -7.84 33.49 23.32
CA ARG A 132 -7.90 34.91 22.93
C ARG A 132 -9.17 35.58 23.46
N LEU A 133 -10.33 34.97 23.23
CA LEU A 133 -11.62 35.48 23.70
C LEU A 133 -11.70 35.51 25.23
N GLN A 134 -11.18 34.48 25.91
CA GLN A 134 -11.11 34.46 27.37
C GLN A 134 -10.24 35.60 27.91
N GLY A 135 -9.08 35.87 27.28
CA GLY A 135 -8.23 37.01 27.64
C GLY A 135 -8.94 38.35 27.45
N GLN A 136 -9.65 38.52 26.33
CA GLN A 136 -10.45 39.73 26.07
C GLN A 136 -11.58 39.90 27.09
N LEU A 137 -12.25 38.81 27.47
CA LEU A 137 -13.33 38.86 28.46
C LEU A 137 -12.80 39.26 29.83
N THR A 138 -11.70 38.65 30.29
CA THR A 138 -11.04 39.03 31.54
C THR A 138 -10.61 40.50 31.53
N GLU A 139 -10.04 40.99 30.43
CA GLU A 139 -9.64 42.39 30.30
C GLU A 139 -10.85 43.34 30.40
N ARG A 140 -11.95 43.02 29.72
CA ARG A 140 -13.19 43.82 29.79
C ARG A 140 -13.79 43.79 31.19
N ASP A 141 -13.80 42.64 31.86
CA ASP A 141 -14.29 42.51 33.24
C ASP A 141 -13.47 43.39 34.20
N THR A 142 -12.14 43.39 34.08
CA THR A 142 -11.27 44.28 34.84
C THR A 142 -11.58 45.75 34.57
N GLN A 143 -11.76 46.14 33.30
CA GLN A 143 -12.12 47.52 32.93
C GLN A 143 -13.47 47.93 33.54
N VAL A 144 -14.47 47.05 33.53
CA VAL A 144 -15.79 47.31 34.13
C VAL A 144 -15.67 47.48 35.64
N GLN A 145 -14.89 46.63 36.31
CA GLN A 145 -14.65 46.75 37.76
C GLN A 145 -13.96 48.05 38.12
N GLN A 146 -12.90 48.43 37.39
CA GLN A 146 -12.19 49.70 37.62
C GLN A 146 -13.09 50.91 37.36
N CYS A 147 -13.85 50.90 36.27
CA CYS A 147 -14.83 51.95 35.97
C CYS A 147 -15.89 52.07 37.08
N SER A 148 -16.42 50.94 37.57
CA SER A 148 -17.37 50.93 38.68
C SER A 148 -16.78 51.54 39.96
N ALA A 149 -15.56 51.15 40.33
CA ALA A 149 -14.86 51.68 41.50
C ALA A 149 -14.60 53.20 41.38
N LYS A 150 -14.13 53.65 40.21
CA LYS A 150 -13.88 55.07 39.91
C LYS A 150 -15.17 55.89 39.95
N ASN A 151 -16.26 55.37 39.40
CA ASN A 151 -17.58 56.01 39.47
C ASN A 151 -18.07 56.16 40.92
N GLN A 152 -17.86 55.15 41.77
CA GLN A 152 -18.19 55.24 43.19
C GLN A 152 -17.35 56.32 43.90
N GLN A 153 -16.05 56.41 43.60
CA GLN A 153 -15.16 57.44 44.13
C GLN A 153 -15.58 58.85 43.68
N MET A 154 -15.87 59.03 42.39
CA MET A 154 -16.36 60.31 41.85
C MET A 154 -17.68 60.73 42.50
N TYR A 155 -18.59 59.79 42.75
CA TYR A 155 -19.84 60.08 43.44
C TYR A 155 -19.61 60.51 44.91
N GLY A 156 -18.63 59.92 45.59
CA GLY A 156 -18.18 60.38 46.91
C GLY A 156 -17.67 61.82 46.89
N ILE A 157 -16.77 62.14 45.96
CA ILE A 157 -16.24 63.50 45.79
C ILE A 157 -17.36 64.49 45.47
N ALA A 158 -18.31 64.13 44.60
CA ALA A 158 -19.47 64.98 44.30
C ALA A 158 -20.32 65.28 45.54
N LYS A 159 -20.50 64.30 46.44
CA LYS A 159 -21.17 64.52 47.74
C LYS A 159 -20.37 65.44 48.65
N ASP A 160 -19.05 65.30 48.69
CA ASP A 160 -18.18 66.16 49.50
C ASP A 160 -18.22 67.62 49.00
N ILE A 161 -18.26 67.83 47.68
CA ILE A 161 -18.46 69.15 47.06
C ILE A 161 -19.82 69.73 47.48
N LEU A 162 -20.90 68.95 47.38
CA LEU A 162 -22.25 69.38 47.81
C LEU A 162 -22.27 69.76 49.30
N ALA A 163 -21.70 68.92 50.16
CA ALA A 163 -21.63 69.18 51.60
C ALA A 163 -20.76 70.39 51.94
N ALA A 164 -19.69 70.66 51.17
CA ALA A 164 -18.89 71.87 51.31
C ALA A 164 -19.70 73.11 50.94
N TYR A 165 -20.49 73.07 49.86
CA TYR A 165 -21.40 74.16 49.48
C TYR A 165 -22.47 74.44 50.55
N GLU A 166 -23.07 73.40 51.14
CA GLU A 166 -24.09 73.53 52.19
C GLU A 166 -23.55 74.17 53.49
N LYS A 167 -22.25 73.98 53.80
CA LYS A 167 -21.61 74.53 55.00
C LYS A 167 -21.17 75.99 54.85
N ILE A 168 -21.18 76.55 53.64
CA ILE A 168 -20.86 77.97 53.42
C ILE A 168 -22.03 78.81 53.94
N ASP A 169 -21.86 79.38 55.13
CA ASP A 169 -22.85 80.25 55.76
C ASP A 169 -22.92 81.63 55.08
N VAL A 170 -24.06 82.29 55.14
CA VAL A 170 -24.31 83.65 54.59
C VAL A 170 -23.32 84.67 55.17
N ALA A 171 -22.88 84.46 56.42
CA ALA A 171 -21.83 85.25 57.08
C ALA A 171 -20.45 85.12 56.41
N GLU A 172 -20.14 83.97 55.81
CA GLU A 172 -18.88 83.71 55.11
C GLU A 172 -18.90 84.33 53.70
N VAL A 173 -20.05 84.28 53.01
CA VAL A 173 -20.28 84.98 51.74
C VAL A 173 -20.13 86.50 51.89
N MET A 174 -20.56 87.07 53.02
CA MET A 174 -20.37 88.49 53.33
C MET A 174 -18.90 88.87 53.55
N LYS A 175 -18.09 87.98 54.14
CA LYS A 175 -16.64 88.20 54.30
C LYS A 175 -15.92 88.19 52.96
N ILE A 176 -16.28 87.30 52.03
CA ILE A 176 -15.68 87.22 50.68
C ILE A 176 -15.85 88.52 49.88
N ARG A 177 -16.93 89.27 50.10
CA ARG A 177 -17.19 90.55 49.41
C ARG A 177 -16.42 91.76 49.98
N GLN A 178 -15.70 91.60 51.09
CA GLN A 178 -14.90 92.69 51.65
C GLN A 178 -13.53 92.80 50.97
N PRO A 179 -13.05 94.01 50.64
CA PRO A 179 -11.82 94.22 49.86
C PRO A 179 -10.53 93.70 50.52
N PHE A 180 -10.56 93.30 51.79
CA PHE A 180 -9.41 92.78 52.54
C PHE A 180 -9.49 91.29 52.91
N ALA A 181 -10.49 90.54 52.41
CA ALA A 181 -10.68 89.12 52.71
C ALA A 181 -9.84 88.17 51.82
N GLY A 182 -8.57 88.53 51.58
CA GLY A 182 -7.66 87.74 50.74
C GLY A 182 -7.48 86.30 51.23
N SER A 183 -7.44 86.08 52.54
CA SER A 183 -7.31 84.74 53.12
C SER A 183 -8.53 83.83 52.91
N ALA A 184 -9.74 84.39 52.82
CA ALA A 184 -10.94 83.61 52.51
C ALA A 184 -10.93 83.18 51.03
N ARG A 185 -10.56 84.10 50.12
CA ARG A 185 -10.44 83.79 48.68
C ARG A 185 -9.44 82.68 48.38
N VAL A 186 -8.25 82.73 48.98
CA VAL A 186 -7.22 81.68 48.82
C VAL A 186 -7.73 80.32 49.29
N LYS A 187 -8.44 80.26 50.43
CA LYS A 187 -9.03 78.99 50.91
C LYS A 187 -10.06 78.38 49.95
N PHE A 188 -10.88 79.22 49.30
CA PHE A 188 -11.82 78.74 48.28
C PHE A 188 -11.11 78.23 47.02
N GLU A 189 -10.06 78.92 46.58
CA GLU A 189 -9.23 78.48 45.46
C GLU A 189 -8.51 77.16 45.76
N GLU A 190 -7.92 77.01 46.95
CA GLU A 190 -7.30 75.76 47.40
C GLU A 190 -8.29 74.60 47.44
N MET A 191 -9.52 74.84 47.93
CA MET A 191 -10.58 73.83 47.98
C MET A 191 -11.06 73.44 46.57
N ALA A 192 -11.24 74.42 45.68
CA ALA A 192 -11.61 74.16 44.29
C ALA A 192 -10.51 73.38 43.55
N GLN A 193 -9.24 73.69 43.79
CA GLN A 193 -8.11 72.96 43.25
C GLN A 193 -8.06 71.52 43.78
N ALA A 194 -8.23 71.32 45.09
CA ALA A 194 -8.24 69.98 45.69
C ALA A 194 -9.34 69.08 45.09
N PHE A 195 -10.56 69.59 44.93
CA PHE A 195 -11.65 68.86 44.28
C PHE A 195 -11.39 68.61 42.79
N GLY A 196 -10.80 69.58 42.08
CA GLY A 196 -10.38 69.41 40.70
C GLY A 196 -9.35 68.28 40.53
N ASP A 197 -8.35 68.24 41.40
CA ASP A 197 -7.34 67.19 41.43
C ASP A 197 -7.95 65.82 41.72
N ASP A 198 -8.89 65.73 42.65
CA ASP A 198 -9.53 64.46 43.02
C ASP A 198 -10.49 63.95 41.94
N LEU A 199 -11.20 64.83 41.23
CA LEU A 199 -11.98 64.44 40.06
C LEU A 199 -11.08 63.96 38.92
N TYR A 200 -9.96 64.66 38.68
CA TYR A 200 -9.00 64.28 37.63
C TYR A 200 -8.37 62.90 37.90
N LYS A 201 -7.93 62.64 39.15
CA LYS A 201 -7.37 61.33 39.55
C LYS A 201 -8.38 60.17 39.42
N ASN A 202 -9.68 60.47 39.45
CA ASN A 202 -10.74 59.48 39.41
C ASN A 202 -11.44 59.36 38.06
N GLN A 203 -10.98 60.09 37.05
CA GLN A 203 -11.40 59.86 35.68
C GLN A 203 -10.93 58.47 35.21
N PHE A 204 -11.84 57.70 34.62
CA PHE A 204 -11.50 56.41 34.02
C PHE A 204 -10.99 56.62 32.58
N ASP A 205 -9.83 56.03 32.27
CA ASP A 205 -9.25 55.97 30.93
C ASP A 205 -8.97 54.51 30.56
N ALA A 206 -9.71 54.00 29.58
CA ALA A 206 -9.63 52.61 29.13
C ALA A 206 -8.26 52.24 28.53
N THR A 207 -7.52 53.23 28.01
CA THR A 207 -6.19 53.08 27.41
C THR A 207 -5.09 53.01 28.46
N HIS A 208 -5.25 53.70 29.59
CA HIS A 208 -4.34 53.59 30.74
C HIS A 208 -4.62 52.35 31.61
N ALA A 209 -5.87 51.91 31.67
CA ALA A 209 -6.32 50.71 32.39
C ALA A 209 -5.74 49.39 31.83
N SER A 210 -5.43 49.32 30.53
CA SER A 210 -4.85 48.13 29.89
C SER A 210 -3.32 48.04 30.02
N LEU A 211 -2.64 49.13 30.42
CA LEU A 211 -1.18 49.22 30.57
C LEU A 211 -0.69 48.89 32.00
N ASN A 212 -1.59 48.86 32.98
CA ASN A 212 -1.34 48.37 34.34
C ASN A 212 -2.33 47.22 34.62
N PRO A 213 -1.98 45.96 34.26
CA PRO A 213 -2.81 44.80 34.59
C PRO A 213 -2.94 44.55 36.09
#